data_AF-A0A918RDV0-F1
#
_entry.id   AF-A0A918RDV0-F1
#
_cell.length_a   1.000
_cell.length_b   1.000
_cell.length_c   1.000
_cell.angle_alpha   90.00
_cell.angle_beta   90.00
_cell.angle_gamma   90.00
#
_symmetry.space_group_name_H-M   'P 1'
#
loop_
_entity.id
_entity.type
_entity.pdbx_description
1 polymer ?
#
loop_
_entity_poly.entity_id
_entity_poly.type
_entity_poly.pdbx_seq_one_letter_code
_entity_poly.pdbx_strand_id
1 'polypeptide(L)'
;MAWSRSDLMRLLKSLRTADGVETIRVVCERIPQELIEAEATEVIGAAPGEHSGKRTTWRNGHRDRLLTTEDDPQLPPPETNQLGQ
;
A
#
# COMPACT_ATOMS: atom_id res chain seq x y z
N MET A 1 1.83 2.75 12.16
CA MET A 1 1.65 4.20 12.41
C MET A 1 1.01 4.77 11.17
N ALA A 2 -0.28 5.12 11.22
CA ALA A 2 -0.99 5.71 10.09
C ALA A 2 -0.54 7.17 9.92
N TRP A 3 -0.19 7.57 8.70
CA TRP A 3 0.20 8.96 8.42
C TRP A 3 -1.02 9.90 8.46
N SER A 4 -0.84 11.11 8.98
CA SER A 4 -1.94 12.08 8.98
C SER A 4 -2.22 12.58 7.56
N ARG A 5 -3.46 12.99 7.28
CA ARG A 5 -3.84 13.59 5.99
C ARG A 5 -2.96 14.79 5.63
N SER A 6 -2.50 15.55 6.62
CA SER A 6 -1.55 16.65 6.43
C SER A 6 -0.16 16.17 5.99
N ASP A 7 0.31 15.03 6.53
CA ASP A 7 1.58 14.43 6.11
C ASP A 7 1.53 13.96 4.66
N LEU A 8 0.39 13.39 4.26
CA LEU A 8 0.13 13.00 2.88
C LEU A 8 0.13 14.21 1.93
N MET A 9 -0.52 15.31 2.31
CA MET A 9 -0.54 16.53 1.50
C MET A 9 0.83 17.19 1.38
N ARG A 10 1.67 17.10 2.42
CA ARG A 10 3.04 17.61 2.39
C ARG A 10 3.92 16.78 1.44
N LEU A 11 3.75 15.46 1.46
CA LEU A 11 4.39 14.53 0.52
C LEU A 11 3.98 14.80 -0.94
N LEU A 12 2.68 15.03 -1.18
CA LEU A 12 2.15 15.41 -2.50
C LEU A 12 2.72 16.73 -3.02
N LYS A 13 3.05 17.66 -2.12
CA LYS A 13 3.64 18.94 -2.51
C LYS A 13 5.13 18.82 -2.84
N SER A 14 5.89 17.98 -2.11
CA SER A 14 7.30 17.70 -2.39
C SER A 14 7.51 16.89 -3.67
N LEU A 15 6.53 16.03 -4.02
CA LEU A 15 6.48 15.28 -5.28
C LEU A 15 6.57 16.17 -6.54
N ARG A 16 6.15 17.44 -6.43
CA ARG A 16 6.10 18.38 -7.56
C ARG A 16 7.44 19.07 -7.85
N THR A 17 8.44 18.87 -6.99
CA THR A 17 9.70 19.66 -6.99
C THR A 17 10.99 18.83 -7.14
N ALA A 18 10.93 17.51 -7.02
CA ALA A 18 12.07 16.60 -7.21
C ALA A 18 11.86 15.75 -8.48
N ASP A 19 12.92 15.11 -9.00
CA ASP A 19 12.83 14.13 -10.11
C ASP A 19 11.64 13.18 -9.89
N GLY A 20 10.58 13.41 -10.67
CA GLY A 20 9.24 12.95 -10.31
C GLY A 20 9.09 11.43 -10.27
N VAL A 21 9.91 10.70 -11.02
CA VAL A 21 9.78 9.26 -11.21
C VAL A 21 10.11 8.47 -9.93
N GLU A 22 11.24 8.75 -9.28
CA GLU A 22 11.63 8.04 -8.05
C GLU A 22 10.66 8.38 -6.90
N THR A 23 10.21 9.63 -6.86
CA THR A 23 9.26 10.05 -5.83
C THR A 23 7.88 9.40 -6.05
N ILE A 24 7.43 9.26 -7.31
CA ILE A 24 6.22 8.50 -7.66
C ILE A 24 6.38 7.03 -7.25
N ARG A 25 7.55 6.41 -7.49
CA ARG A 25 7.83 5.03 -7.07
C ARG A 25 7.63 4.84 -5.56
N VAL A 26 8.26 5.67 -4.74
CA VAL A 26 8.12 5.63 -3.27
C VAL A 26 6.65 5.81 -2.83
N VAL A 27 5.90 6.68 -3.51
CA VAL A 27 4.49 6.94 -3.19
C VAL A 27 3.59 5.78 -3.61
N CYS A 28 3.81 5.20 -4.78
CA CYS A 28 3.11 4.02 -5.26
C CYS A 28 3.39 2.78 -4.39
N GLU A 29 4.57 2.68 -3.79
CA GLU A 29 4.86 1.63 -2.80
C GLU A 29 4.12 1.88 -1.47
N ARG A 30 3.93 3.14 -1.07
CA ARG A 30 3.41 3.46 0.27
C ARG A 30 1.89 3.59 0.34
N ILE A 31 1.26 4.24 -0.64
CA ILE A 31 -0.20 4.50 -0.62
C ILE A 31 -1.03 3.20 -0.49
N PRO A 32 -0.74 2.12 -1.24
CA PRO A 32 -1.51 0.88 -1.12
C PRO A 32 -1.46 0.30 0.29
N GLN A 33 -0.30 0.37 0.94
CA GLN A 33 -0.14 -0.14 2.30
C GLN A 33 -0.96 0.66 3.32
N GLU A 34 -1.03 1.99 3.18
CA GLU A 34 -1.85 2.83 4.06
C GLU A 34 -3.35 2.63 3.82
N LEU A 35 -3.78 2.39 2.57
CA LEU A 35 -5.17 2.05 2.26
C LEU A 35 -5.57 0.71 2.88
N ILE A 36 -4.71 -0.30 2.78
CA ILE A 36 -4.94 -1.61 3.42
C ILE A 36 -5.07 -1.47 4.94
N GLU A 37 -4.24 -0.64 5.58
CA GLU A 37 -4.32 -0.41 7.03
C GLU A 37 -5.60 0.34 7.45
N ALA A 38 -6.05 1.29 6.62
CA ALA A 38 -7.31 1.98 6.84
C ALA A 38 -8.50 1.02 6.74
N GLU A 39 -8.56 0.21 5.68
CA GLU A 39 -9.60 -0.80 5.49
C GLU A 39 -9.57 -1.85 6.60
N ALA A 40 -8.39 -2.34 6.98
CA ALA A 40 -8.24 -3.26 8.10
C ALA A 40 -8.74 -2.65 9.41
N THR A 41 -8.55 -1.36 9.65
CA THR A 41 -9.08 -0.67 10.83
C THR A 41 -10.61 -0.66 10.83
N GLU A 42 -11.22 -0.38 9.68
CA GLU A 42 -12.67 -0.38 9.51
C GLU A 42 -13.27 -1.76 9.73
N VAL A 43 -12.69 -2.79 9.11
CA VAL A 43 -13.13 -4.20 9.23
C VAL A 43 -12.94 -4.73 10.64
N ILE A 44 -11.79 -4.45 11.27
CA ILE A 44 -11.50 -4.89 12.64
C ILE A 44 -12.35 -4.13 13.66
N GLY A 45 -12.75 -2.88 13.37
CA GLY A 45 -13.44 -2.00 14.31
C GLY A 45 -12.53 -1.42 15.40
N ALA A 46 -11.20 -1.46 15.18
CA ALA A 46 -10.19 -0.94 16.11
C ALA A 46 -8.87 -0.60 15.39
N ALA A 47 -8.30 0.56 15.72
CA ALA A 47 -6.97 0.96 15.29
C ALA A 47 -5.88 0.12 16.00
N PRO A 48 -4.62 0.16 15.51
CA PRO A 48 -3.51 -0.53 16.15
C PRO A 48 -3.34 -0.10 17.62
N GLY A 49 -3.34 -1.07 18.54
CA GLY A 49 -3.19 -0.81 19.98
C GLY A 49 -4.41 -0.18 20.66
N GLU A 50 -5.49 0.13 19.93
CA GLU A 50 -6.70 0.71 20.51
C GLU A 50 -7.46 -0.32 21.33
N HIS A 51 -8.04 0.08 22.47
CA HIS A 51 -8.97 -0.76 23.20
C HIS A 51 -10.41 -0.43 22.78
N SER A 52 -11.03 -1.29 21.97
CA SER A 52 -12.38 -1.08 21.44
C SER A 52 -13.26 -2.31 21.69
N GLY A 53 -14.47 -2.09 22.22
CA GLY A 53 -15.49 -3.13 22.39
C GLY A 53 -16.14 -3.58 21.07
N LYS A 54 -15.87 -2.86 19.97
CA LYS A 54 -16.33 -3.23 18.62
C LYS A 54 -15.33 -4.13 17.87
N ARG A 55 -14.18 -4.46 18.49
CA ARG A 55 -13.14 -5.29 17.87
C ARG A 55 -13.70 -6.67 17.51
N THR A 56 -13.55 -7.06 16.25
CA THR A 56 -14.01 -8.36 15.74
C THR A 56 -12.87 -9.37 15.56
N THR A 57 -11.65 -8.92 15.28
CA THR A 57 -10.46 -9.78 15.06
C THR A 57 -9.14 -9.06 15.34
N TRP A 58 -8.00 -9.72 15.10
CA TRP A 58 -6.64 -9.20 15.30
C TRP A 58 -5.83 -9.18 14.01
N ARG A 59 -4.92 -8.20 13.88
CA ARG A 59 -3.98 -8.10 12.76
C ARG A 59 -2.95 -9.23 12.83
N ASN A 60 -2.66 -9.86 11.69
CA ASN A 60 -1.72 -10.97 11.57
C ASN A 60 -0.45 -10.59 10.80
N GLY A 61 0.10 -9.41 11.11
CA GLY A 61 1.28 -8.86 10.44
C GLY A 61 1.09 -8.56 8.96
N HIS A 62 2.22 -8.39 8.26
CA HIS A 62 2.30 -8.05 6.85
C HIS A 62 2.96 -9.18 6.06
N ARG A 63 2.64 -9.27 4.77
CA ARG A 63 3.29 -10.19 3.84
C ARG A 63 3.76 -9.40 2.63
N ASP A 64 4.98 -9.68 2.22
CA ASP A 64 5.53 -9.07 1.02
C ASP A 64 4.72 -9.51 -0.20
N ARG A 65 4.39 -8.54 -1.04
CA ARG A 65 3.70 -8.76 -2.31
C ARG A 65 4.28 -7.80 -3.33
N LEU A 66 4.72 -8.35 -4.47
CA LEU A 66 5.07 -7.55 -5.63
C LEU A 66 3.77 -7.00 -6.25
N LEU A 67 3.64 -5.68 -6.28
CA LEU A 67 2.56 -4.97 -6.96
C LEU A 67 3.13 -4.42 -8.26
N THR A 68 2.60 -4.88 -9.38
CA THR A 68 3.02 -4.44 -10.71
C THR A 68 1.90 -3.58 -11.32
N THR A 69 2.30 -2.60 -12.11
CA THR A 69 1.40 -1.77 -12.93
C THR A 69 1.66 -2.07 -14.39
N GLU A 70 0.67 -1.85 -15.26
CA GLU A 70 0.76 -2.25 -16.68
C GLU A 70 1.97 -1.67 -17.42
N ASP A 71 2.46 -0.49 -17.02
CA ASP A 71 3.63 0.18 -17.61
C ASP A 71 4.96 -0.10 -16.87
N ASP A 72 5.05 -1.16 -16.07
CA ASP A 72 6.28 -1.50 -15.34
C ASP A 72 7.37 -2.04 -16.31
N PRO A 73 8.46 -1.29 -16.58
CA PRO A 73 9.50 -1.71 -17.51
C PRO A 73 10.35 -2.88 -16.98
N GLN A 74 10.22 -3.23 -15.70
CA GLN A 74 10.94 -4.32 -15.04
C GLN A 74 10.12 -5.61 -14.97
N LEU A 75 8.88 -5.61 -15.47
CA LEU A 75 8.02 -6.79 -15.52
C LEU A 75 8.55 -7.78 -16.57
N PRO A 76 9.02 -8.97 -16.17
CA PRO A 76 9.30 -10.01 -17.15
C PRO A 76 8.02 -10.38 -17.90
N PRO A 77 8.10 -10.74 -19.20
CA PRO A 77 6.92 -11.13 -19.97
C PRO A 77 6.17 -12.25 -19.23
N PRO A 78 4.83 -12.26 -19.27
CA PRO A 78 4.04 -13.22 -18.50
C PRO A 78 4.45 -14.64 -18.87
N GLU A 79 4.90 -15.41 -17.89
CA GLU A 79 5.12 -16.85 -18.04
C GLU A 79 3.77 -17.51 -18.33
N THR A 80 3.49 -17.76 -19.61
CA THR A 80 2.38 -18.59 -20.00
C THR A 80 2.79 -20.03 -19.66
N ASN A 81 2.37 -20.52 -18.50
CA ASN A 81 2.28 -21.96 -18.28
C ASN A 81 1.24 -22.48 -19.28
N GLN A 82 1.72 -22.86 -20.47
CA GLN A 82 0.96 -23.68 -21.39
C GLN A 82 0.70 -24.98 -20.64
N LEU A 83 -0.50 -25.12 -20.09
CA LEU A 83 -1.02 -26.39 -19.63
C LEU A 83 -0.82 -27.38 -20.79
N GLY A 84 0.00 -28.39 -20.53
CA GLY A 84 0.42 -29.38 -21.52
C GLY A 84 -0.76 -29.97 -22.27
N GLN A 85 -0.61 -30.01 -23.59
CA GLN A 85 -1.25 -31.00 -24.45
C GLN A 85 -0.72 -32.39 -24.11
#